data_AF-A0AAQ0TMH6-F1
#
_entry.id   AF-A0AAQ0TMH6-F1
#
_cell.length_a   1.000
_cell.length_b   1.000
_cell.length_c   1.000
_cell.angle_alpha   90.00
_cell.angle_beta   90.00
_cell.angle_gamma   90.00
#
_symmetry.space_group_name_H-M   'P 1'
#
loop_
_entity.id
_entity.type
_entity.pdbx_description
1 polymer ?
#
loop_
_entity_poly.entity_id
_entity_poly.type
_entity_poly.pdbx_seq_one_letter_code
_entity_poly.pdbx_strand_id
1 'polypeptide(L)' 'MNKRVFFEKVALMREAQKDFFRTRANDALRKSKALEAEIDHEIERVRDMGYTQQKPKERNLFSPTT' A
#
# COMPACT_ATOMS: atom_id res chain seq x y z
N MET A 1 4.02 -8.09 9.53
CA MET A 1 4.84 -6.88 9.66
C MET A 1 4.16 -5.94 10.63
N ASN A 2 4.88 -4.99 11.22
CA ASN A 2 4.26 -3.93 12.03
C ASN A 2 4.09 -2.65 11.18
N LYS A 3 3.26 -1.71 11.66
CA LYS A 3 2.89 -0.48 10.93
C LYS A 3 4.11 0.39 10.57
N ARG A 4 5.11 0.47 11.45
CA ARG A 4 6.33 1.25 11.22
C ARG A 4 7.17 0.65 10.09
N VAL A 5 7.40 -0.66 10.13
CA VAL A 5 8.16 -1.38 9.09
C VAL A 5 7.42 -1.31 7.74
N PHE A 6 6.09 -1.38 7.74
CA PHE A 6 5.28 -1.14 6.55
C PHE A 6 5.50 0.23 5.95
N PHE A 7 5.41 1.28 6.76
CA PHE A 7 5.68 2.63 6.31
C PHE A 7 7.11 2.78 5.76
N GLU A 8 8.12 2.28 6.47
CA GLU A 8 9.52 2.35 6.05
C GLU A 8 9.76 1.63 4.71
N LYS A 9 9.20 0.43 4.52
CA LYS A 9 9.29 -0.29 3.25
C LYS A 9 8.59 0.44 2.10
N VAL A 10 7.40 0.98 2.33
CA VAL A 10 6.67 1.79 1.32
C VAL A 10 7.48 3.03 0.94
N ALA A 11 8.04 3.74 1.91
CA ALA A 11 8.89 4.90 1.66
C ALA A 11 10.12 4.52 0.81
N LEU A 12 10.81 3.44 1.18
CA LEU A 12 11.96 2.92 0.43
C LEU A 12 11.59 2.49 -1.00
N MET A 13 10.43 1.86 -1.19
CA MET A 13 9.92 1.49 -2.51
C MET A 13 9.70 2.74 -3.36
N ARG A 14 9.09 3.79 -2.79
CA ARG A 14 8.86 5.06 -3.50
C ARG A 14 10.16 5.75 -3.89
N GLU A 15 11.18 5.73 -3.04
CA GLU A 15 12.49 6.27 -3.39
C GLU A 15 13.15 5.46 -4.52
N ALA A 16 13.12 4.13 -4.45
CA ALA A 16 13.66 3.27 -5.52
C ALA A 16 12.93 3.48 -6.87
N GLN A 17 11.61 3.69 -6.85
CA GLN A 17 10.84 4.04 -8.04
C GLN A 17 11.26 5.40 -8.60
N LYS A 18 11.39 6.44 -7.78
CA LYS A 18 11.86 7.77 -8.22
C LYS A 18 13.26 7.67 -8.83
N ASP A 19 14.16 6.92 -8.21
CA ASP A 19 15.51 6.69 -8.72
C ASP A 19 15.50 5.98 -10.06
N PHE A 20 14.66 4.95 -10.23
CA PHE A 20 14.48 4.29 -11.52
C PHE A 20 13.93 5.25 -12.58
N PHE A 21 12.93 6.06 -12.28
CA PHE A 21 12.41 7.04 -13.24
C PHE A 21 13.46 8.08 -13.65
N ARG A 22 14.33 8.49 -12.72
CA ARG A 22 15.42 9.44 -12.98
C ARG A 22 16.55 8.84 -13.81
N THR A 23 16.95 7.59 -13.52
CA THR A 23 18.20 7.00 -14.02
C THR A 23 18.00 5.87 -15.04
N ARG A 24 16.80 5.29 -15.09
CA ARG A 24 16.47 4.03 -15.79
C ARG A 24 17.37 2.85 -15.38
N ALA A 25 18.01 2.92 -14.22
CA ALA A 25 18.89 1.86 -13.73
C ALA A 25 18.12 0.59 -13.37
N ASN A 26 18.52 -0.56 -13.94
CA ASN A 26 17.89 -1.86 -13.67
C ASN A 26 17.95 -2.27 -12.19
N ASP A 27 18.97 -1.86 -11.45
CA ASP A 27 19.07 -2.13 -10.02
C ASP A 27 17.97 -1.44 -9.20
N ALA A 28 17.65 -0.18 -9.55
CA ALA A 28 16.57 0.57 -8.91
C ALA A 28 15.21 -0.09 -9.19
N LEU A 29 15.00 -0.57 -10.43
CA LEU A 29 13.80 -1.33 -10.80
C LEU A 29 13.70 -2.65 -10.01
N ARG A 30 14.79 -3.42 -9.91
CA ARG A 30 14.81 -4.68 -9.16
C ARG A 30 14.51 -4.44 -7.68
N LYS A 31 15.09 -3.39 -7.09
CA LYS A 31 14.86 -3.01 -5.70
C LYS A 31 13.39 -2.61 -5.46
N SER A 32 12.79 -1.82 -6.36
CA SER A 32 11.36 -1.48 -6.27
C SER A 32 10.48 -2.73 -6.28
N LYS A 33 10.70 -3.65 -7.22
CA LYS A 33 9.89 -4.86 -7.37
C LYS A 33 10.01 -5.82 -6.18
N ALA A 34 11.20 -5.93 -5.60
CA ALA A 34 11.40 -6.74 -4.40
C ALA A 34 10.61 -6.18 -3.21
N LEU A 35 10.64 -4.86 -3.01
CA LEU A 35 9.89 -4.19 -1.94
C LEU A 35 8.38 -4.27 -2.18
N GLU A 36 7.94 -4.13 -3.43
CA GLU A 36 6.53 -4.28 -3.85
C GLU A 36 5.98 -5.65 -3.45
N ALA A 37 6.69 -6.74 -3.76
CA ALA A 37 6.27 -8.09 -3.38
C ALA A 37 6.13 -8.29 -1.86
N GLU A 38 7.04 -7.73 -1.05
CA GLU A 38 6.93 -7.78 0.41
C GLU A 38 5.75 -6.98 0.96
N ILE A 39 5.46 -5.83 0.34
CA ILE A 39 4.32 -4.96 0.69
C ILE A 39 3.01 -5.64 0.32
N ASP A 40 2.92 -6.25 -0.87
CA ASP A 40 1.72 -6.93 -1.35
C ASP A 40 1.38 -8.15 -0.49
N HIS A 41 2.36 -8.98 -0.15
CA HIS A 41 2.16 -10.07 0.81
C HIS A 41 1.64 -9.57 2.17
N GLU A 42 2.12 -8.42 2.66
CA GLU A 42 1.63 -7.83 3.90
C GLU A 42 0.18 -7.35 3.77
N ILE A 43 -0.17 -6.73 2.64
CA ILE A 43 -1.53 -6.28 2.32
C ILE A 43 -2.49 -7.47 2.27
N GLU A 44 -2.12 -8.55 1.57
CA GLU A 44 -2.89 -9.78 1.49
C GLU A 44 -3.10 -10.39 2.87
N ARG A 45 -2.03 -10.55 3.66
CA ARG A 45 -2.16 -11.10 5.02
C ARG A 45 -3.11 -10.27 5.89
N VAL A 46 -3.02 -8.95 5.85
CA VAL A 46 -3.91 -8.07 6.64
C VAL A 46 -5.35 -8.17 6.16
N ARG A 47 -5.57 -8.29 4.84
CA ARG A 47 -6.90 -8.50 4.26
C ARG A 47 -7.50 -9.83 4.72
N ASP A 48 -6.71 -10.90 4.73
CA ASP A 48 -7.13 -12.23 5.18
C ASP A 48 -7.44 -12.27 6.68
N MET A 49 -6.80 -11.40 7.48
CA MET A 49 -7.13 -11.18 8.90
C MET A 49 -8.50 -10.49 9.11
N GLY A 50 -9.26 -10.24 8.05
CA GLY A 50 -10.60 -9.65 8.15
C GLY A 50 -10.61 -8.12 8.18
N TYR A 51 -9.47 -7.46 7.96
CA TYR A 51 -9.45 -6.04 7.60
C TYR A 51 -9.90 -5.88 6.14
N THR A 52 -11.17 -6.17 5.90
CA THR A 52 -11.88 -5.62 4.76
C THR A 52 -12.00 -4.12 5.03
N GLN A 53 -11.61 -3.29 4.06
CA GLN A 53 -11.95 -1.88 4.06
C GLN A 53 -13.41 -1.78 4.49
N GLN A 54 -13.70 -1.20 5.66
CA GLN A 54 -15.08 -0.89 6.01
C GLN A 54 -15.54 0.03 4.89
N LYS A 55 -16.32 -0.50 3.94
CA LYS A 55 -16.94 0.32 2.90
C LYS A 55 -17.61 1.46 3.68
N PRO A 56 -17.33 2.74 3.34
CA PRO A 56 -18.02 3.84 3.99
C PRO A 56 -19.50 3.50 3.97
N LYS A 57 -20.13 3.38 5.15
CA LYS A 57 -21.59 3.25 5.21
C LYS A 57 -22.10 4.47 4.47
N GLU A 58 -22.69 4.28 3.29
CA GLU A 58 -23.36 5.34 2.56
C GLU A 58 -24.38 5.93 3.55
N ARG A 59 -24.09 7.13 4.07
CA ARG A 59 -25.08 7.89 4.83
C ARG A 59 -26.09 8.31 3.78
N ASN A 60 -27.26 7.66 3.79
CA ASN A 60 -28.40 8.11 3.00
C ASN A 60 -28.69 9.56 3.38
N LEU A 61 -28.26 10.49 2.53
CA LEU A 61 -28.32 11.93 2.77
C LEU A 61 -29.77 12.46 2.74
N PHE A 62 -30.73 11.62 2.33
CA PHE A 62 -32.13 11.96 2.11
C PHE A 62 -33.11 11.19 3.02
N SER A 63 -32.69 10.69 4.18
CA SER A 63 -33.66 10.13 5.12
C SER A 63 -34.57 11.25 5.67
N PRO A 64 -35.91 11.17 5.52
CA PRO A 64 -36.80 12.19 6.02
C PRO A 64 -36.85 12.14 7.55
N THR A 65 -36.55 13.27 8.19
CA THR A 65 -36.80 13.47 9.63
C THR A 65 -38.31 13.45 9.84
N THR A 66 -38.82 12.47 10.58
CA THR A 66 -40.18 12.49 11.16
C THR A 66 -40.10 13.06 12.57
#